data_AF-A0A5N7CMY7-F1
#
_entry.id   AF-A0A5N7CMY7-F1
#
_cell.length_a   1.000
_cell.length_b   1.000
_cell.length_c   1.000
_cell.angle_alpha   90.00
_cell.angle_beta   90.00
_cell.angle_gamma   90.00
#
_symmetry.space_group_name_H-M   'P 1'
#
loop_
_entity.id
_entity.type
_entity.pdbx_description
1 polymer ?
#
loop_
_entity_poly.entity_id
_entity_poly.type
_entity_poly.pdbx_seq_one_letter_code
_entity_poly.pdbx_strand_id
1 'polypeptide(L)'
;MHSPIATERLHATTDHFLRPDQNLNNSQESWIHAHLTQSEDPIKGRQLRVSQPVQKGELLLVDRPYALIPVVDSPDQSEDIRCSNPACHRRVARTVERVSCPNRCSADVVWCNSSCREADKARHEFECTWLKKFASSIRSKWGEYDYGMLWLIVRILASRHVQVQQNTMSNCEDRLGQSTFNPFKSGWNAIWSFCGSQESWSHSQVRHWTLLVKKYLGNSPSLPHGLKPNDVLALICREEANSFGLYPRETGVFPCPDRLVDRGEQFGAGVYPTAAIANHSCCPNIIHKPDDQGRMVFIASKDIAPGEECCISYFDLTRFVDLKIRREHLQASFRFLCKCERCISEEPPAEKLEWDAFPSTDDF
;
A
#
# COMPACT_ATOMS: atom_id res chain seq x y z
N MET A 1 9.37 38.15 22.36
CA MET A 1 9.81 38.38 20.96
C MET A 1 10.50 37.11 20.48
N HIS A 2 9.72 36.18 19.91
CA HIS A 2 10.26 34.97 19.29
C HIS A 2 10.25 35.17 17.78
N SER A 3 11.40 34.94 17.16
CA SER A 3 11.68 35.24 15.75
C SER A 3 10.75 34.41 14.82
N PRO A 4 10.12 35.01 13.79
CA PRO A 4 9.16 34.31 12.90
C PRO A 4 9.78 33.28 11.94
N ILE A 5 11.09 33.02 12.02
CA ILE A 5 11.85 32.26 11.01
C ILE A 5 11.89 30.74 11.32
N ALA A 6 11.41 30.31 12.50
CA ALA A 6 11.47 28.91 12.92
C ALA A 6 10.33 28.01 12.41
N THR A 7 9.25 28.59 11.86
CA THR A 7 8.05 27.86 11.42
C THR A 7 8.05 27.46 9.95
N GLU A 8 9.01 27.94 9.14
CA GLU A 8 9.06 27.68 7.69
C GLU A 8 9.98 26.52 7.26
N ARG A 9 10.53 25.73 8.19
CA ARG A 9 11.46 24.61 7.85
C ARG A 9 10.97 23.19 8.19
N LEU A 10 9.68 23.00 8.46
CA LEU A 10 9.14 21.70 8.89
C LEU A 10 8.21 20.99 7.90
N HIS A 11 8.07 21.51 6.67
CA HIS A 11 7.34 20.88 5.57
C HIS A 11 8.24 20.67 4.35
N ALA A 12 9.41 20.04 4.53
CA ALA A 12 10.17 19.53 3.39
C ALA A 12 9.45 18.29 2.83
N THR A 13 8.37 18.52 2.09
CA THR A 13 7.69 17.49 1.28
C THR A 13 8.60 17.08 0.13
N THR A 14 8.53 15.85 -0.39
CA THR A 14 9.21 15.45 -1.64
C THR A 14 8.86 16.30 -2.86
N ASP A 15 8.01 17.32 -2.72
CA ASP A 15 7.69 18.28 -3.76
C ASP A 15 8.94 19.00 -4.28
N HIS A 16 9.99 19.16 -3.46
CA HIS A 16 11.29 19.68 -3.93
C HIS A 16 12.10 18.68 -4.77
N PHE A 17 11.78 17.38 -4.69
CA PHE A 17 12.37 16.34 -5.55
C PHE A 17 11.57 16.12 -6.84
N LEU A 18 10.30 16.55 -6.89
CA LEU A 18 9.56 16.67 -8.13
C LEU A 18 10.11 17.88 -8.90
N ARG A 19 10.96 17.64 -9.91
CA ARG A 19 11.52 18.72 -10.74
C ARG A 19 10.37 19.57 -11.31
N PRO A 20 10.46 20.92 -11.29
CA PRO A 20 9.40 21.82 -11.79
C PRO A 20 8.97 21.52 -13.24
N ASP A 21 9.86 20.95 -14.04
CA ASP A 21 9.62 20.62 -15.45
C ASP A 21 8.79 19.33 -15.65
N GLN A 22 8.58 18.53 -14.60
CA GLN A 22 7.73 17.35 -14.65
C GLN A 22 6.33 17.71 -14.15
N ASN A 23 5.46 18.11 -15.08
CA ASN A 23 4.07 18.52 -14.83
C ASN A 23 3.16 17.32 -14.45
N LEU A 24 3.57 16.54 -13.43
CA LEU A 24 2.94 15.31 -12.95
C LEU A 24 1.59 15.56 -12.25
N ASN A 25 1.30 16.81 -11.86
CA ASN A 25 0.04 17.16 -11.20
C ASN A 25 -1.18 17.09 -12.13
N ASN A 26 -0.98 17.09 -13.45
CA ASN A 26 -2.05 17.03 -14.45
C ASN A 26 -2.17 15.67 -15.18
N SER A 27 -1.21 14.76 -15.04
CA SER A 27 -1.30 13.46 -15.70
C SER A 27 -2.21 12.51 -14.92
N GLN A 28 -3.29 12.05 -15.55
CA GLN A 28 -4.20 11.04 -14.99
C GLN A 28 -3.56 9.64 -14.88
N GLU A 29 -2.35 9.45 -15.40
CA GLU A 29 -1.68 8.14 -15.50
C GLU A 29 -0.56 7.97 -14.47
N SER A 30 -0.25 6.72 -14.13
CA SER A 30 0.94 6.38 -13.35
C SER A 30 2.20 6.74 -14.15
N TRP A 31 3.24 7.21 -13.48
CA TRP A 31 4.53 7.52 -14.11
C TRP A 31 5.59 6.52 -13.66
N ILE A 32 6.34 5.96 -14.60
CA ILE A 32 7.38 4.95 -14.36
C ILE A 32 8.66 5.45 -15.01
N HIS A 33 9.75 5.49 -14.24
CA HIS A 33 11.05 5.87 -14.76
C HIS A 33 11.49 4.95 -15.90
N ALA A 34 12.07 5.51 -16.96
CA ALA A 34 12.40 4.79 -18.20
C ALA A 34 13.35 3.58 -17.99
N HIS A 35 14.15 3.63 -16.93
CA HIS A 35 15.07 2.55 -16.57
C HIS A 35 14.51 1.60 -15.50
N LEU A 36 13.35 1.88 -14.92
CA LEU A 36 12.72 0.98 -13.95
C LEU A 36 12.09 -0.20 -14.68
N THR A 37 12.50 -1.40 -14.31
CA THR A 37 12.11 -2.66 -14.94
C THR A 37 11.63 -3.66 -13.89
N GLN A 38 10.86 -4.65 -14.32
CA GLN A 38 10.47 -5.78 -13.49
C GLN A 38 11.26 -7.02 -13.90
N SER A 39 11.68 -7.82 -12.92
CA SER A 39 12.17 -9.18 -13.14
C SER A 39 11.63 -10.14 -12.08
N GLU A 40 12.05 -11.40 -12.12
CA GLU A 40 11.68 -12.44 -11.15
C GLU A 40 12.95 -13.02 -10.54
N ASP A 41 12.97 -13.10 -9.22
CA ASP A 41 13.98 -13.77 -8.41
C ASP A 41 13.44 -15.14 -7.95
N PRO A 42 14.21 -16.23 -8.02
CA PRO A 42 13.73 -17.55 -7.62
C PRO A 42 13.29 -17.67 -6.15
N ILE A 43 13.77 -16.78 -5.27
CA ILE A 43 13.49 -16.80 -3.84
C ILE A 43 12.53 -15.67 -3.46
N LYS A 44 12.78 -14.46 -3.95
CA LYS A 44 11.97 -13.27 -3.60
C LYS A 44 10.73 -13.09 -4.47
N GLY A 45 10.64 -13.81 -5.60
CA GLY A 45 9.58 -13.63 -6.58
C GLY A 45 9.78 -12.36 -7.40
N ARG A 46 8.69 -11.67 -7.73
CA ARG A 46 8.75 -10.43 -8.54
C ARG A 46 9.58 -9.36 -7.82
N GLN A 47 10.36 -8.61 -8.59
CA GLN A 47 11.23 -7.55 -8.06
C GLN A 47 11.34 -6.40 -9.05
N LEU A 48 11.57 -5.19 -8.53
CA LEU A 48 11.93 -4.02 -9.32
C LEU A 48 13.46 -3.95 -9.47
N ARG A 49 13.94 -3.55 -10.64
CA ARG A 49 15.37 -3.32 -10.94
C ARG A 49 15.55 -2.14 -11.86
N VAL A 50 16.75 -1.57 -11.90
CA VAL A 50 17.09 -0.56 -12.91
C VAL A 50 17.91 -1.16 -14.05
N SER A 51 17.64 -0.77 -15.30
CA SER A 51 18.41 -1.22 -16.47
C SER A 51 19.65 -0.37 -16.75
N GLN A 52 19.74 0.81 -16.13
CA GLN A 52 20.83 1.78 -16.23
C GLN A 52 21.06 2.44 -14.86
N PRO A 53 22.17 3.14 -14.64
CA PRO A 53 22.42 3.81 -13.37
C PRO A 53 21.33 4.85 -13.08
N VAL A 54 20.89 4.92 -11.83
CA VAL A 54 19.97 5.95 -11.33
C VAL A 54 20.66 6.69 -10.20
N GLN A 55 20.66 8.02 -10.23
CA GLN A 55 21.26 8.84 -9.20
C GLN A 55 20.35 9.00 -7.99
N LYS A 56 20.96 9.18 -6.83
CA LYS A 56 20.25 9.59 -5.62
C LYS A 56 19.39 10.83 -5.89
N GLY A 57 18.13 10.77 -5.44
CA GLY A 57 17.15 11.84 -5.55
C GLY A 57 16.31 11.78 -6.83
N GLU A 58 16.60 10.85 -7.75
CA GLU A 58 15.76 10.66 -8.93
C GLU A 58 14.41 10.01 -8.60
N LEU A 59 13.36 10.49 -9.27
CA LEU A 59 12.02 9.92 -9.21
C LEU A 59 12.00 8.59 -9.96
N LEU A 60 11.52 7.53 -9.31
CA LEU A 60 11.44 6.19 -9.89
C LEU A 60 10.02 5.78 -10.29
N LEU A 61 9.03 6.15 -9.48
CA LEU A 61 7.65 5.72 -9.65
C LEU A 61 6.70 6.75 -9.05
N VAL A 62 5.60 7.02 -9.75
CA VAL A 62 4.37 7.62 -9.20
C VAL A 62 3.23 6.69 -9.54
N ASP A 63 2.81 5.87 -8.59
CA ASP A 63 1.79 4.84 -8.80
C ASP A 63 0.44 5.26 -8.24
N ARG A 64 -0.61 5.11 -9.05
CA ARG A 64 -1.98 5.45 -8.62
C ARG A 64 -2.57 4.29 -7.82
N PRO A 65 -3.32 4.58 -6.74
CA PRO A 65 -4.01 3.54 -6.02
C PRO A 65 -5.09 2.92 -6.91
N TYR A 66 -5.17 1.59 -6.94
CA TYR A 66 -6.32 0.89 -7.53
C TYR A 66 -7.56 1.02 -6.64
N ALA A 67 -7.34 1.02 -5.33
CA ALA A 67 -8.32 1.28 -4.30
C ALA A 67 -7.62 1.93 -3.10
N LEU A 68 -8.31 2.88 -2.46
CA LEU A 68 -7.81 3.64 -1.33
C LEU A 68 -8.97 3.99 -0.38
N ILE A 69 -8.79 3.72 0.91
CA ILE A 69 -9.71 4.11 1.97
C ILE A 69 -9.06 5.12 2.92
N PRO A 70 -9.82 6.02 3.55
CA PRO A 70 -9.30 6.82 4.67
C PRO A 70 -8.94 5.90 5.84
N VAL A 71 -8.11 6.40 6.76
CA VAL A 71 -7.88 5.68 8.02
C VAL A 71 -9.20 5.50 8.76
N VAL A 72 -9.43 4.30 9.26
CA VAL A 72 -10.62 3.93 10.03
C VAL A 72 -10.34 3.84 11.52
N ASP A 73 -9.07 3.65 11.89
CA ASP A 73 -8.61 3.66 13.28
C ASP A 73 -8.54 5.11 13.79
N SER A 74 -9.13 5.37 14.95
CA SER A 74 -9.16 6.70 15.61
C SER A 74 -9.54 7.86 14.65
N PRO A 75 -10.68 7.78 13.94
CA PRO A 75 -11.04 8.75 12.91
C PRO A 75 -11.28 10.16 13.47
N ASP A 76 -11.55 10.26 14.78
CA ASP A 76 -11.69 11.48 15.57
C ASP A 76 -10.38 12.26 15.72
N GLN A 77 -9.23 11.59 15.64
CA GLN A 77 -7.91 12.21 15.72
C GLN A 77 -7.42 12.76 14.37
N SER A 78 -8.11 12.42 13.28
CA SER A 78 -7.76 12.90 11.94
C SER A 78 -8.50 14.20 11.62
N GLU A 79 -7.76 15.30 11.50
CA GLU A 79 -8.28 16.63 11.09
C GLU A 79 -8.88 16.64 9.68
N ASP A 80 -8.39 15.73 8.83
CA ASP A 80 -8.79 15.62 7.43
C ASP A 80 -9.47 14.29 7.13
N ILE A 81 -10.27 14.29 6.06
CA ILE A 81 -10.83 13.10 5.42
C ILE A 81 -10.56 13.17 3.92
N ARG A 82 -10.36 12.03 3.27
CA ARG A 82 -10.00 12.01 1.84
C ARG A 82 -11.24 12.05 0.95
N CYS A 83 -11.15 12.79 -0.15
CA CYS A 83 -12.16 12.72 -1.20
C CYS A 83 -12.25 11.28 -1.74
N SER A 84 -13.46 10.72 -1.80
CA SER A 84 -13.64 9.34 -2.24
C SER A 84 -13.41 9.14 -3.74
N ASN A 85 -13.48 10.22 -4.55
CA ASN A 85 -13.24 10.13 -5.99
C ASN A 85 -11.80 9.63 -6.28
N PRO A 86 -11.64 8.50 -6.98
CA PRO A 86 -10.33 7.89 -7.27
C PRO A 86 -9.43 8.76 -8.16
N ALA A 87 -10.00 9.70 -8.91
CA ALA A 87 -9.22 10.65 -9.70
C ALA A 87 -8.70 11.83 -8.88
N CYS A 88 -9.31 12.12 -7.71
CA CYS A 88 -9.01 13.31 -6.93
C CYS A 88 -8.27 12.97 -5.64
N HIS A 89 -8.90 12.21 -4.76
CA HIS A 89 -8.33 11.75 -3.50
C HIS A 89 -7.80 12.82 -2.52
N ARG A 90 -7.78 14.11 -2.87
CA ARG A 90 -7.25 15.17 -2.02
C ARG A 90 -7.83 15.13 -0.61
N ARG A 91 -7.03 15.56 0.36
CA ARG A 91 -7.48 15.77 1.74
C ARG A 91 -8.52 16.90 1.77
N VAL A 92 -9.55 16.70 2.57
CA VAL A 92 -10.64 17.64 2.82
C VAL A 92 -10.72 17.81 4.33
N ALA A 93 -10.47 19.03 4.82
CA ALA A 93 -10.58 19.33 6.23
C ALA A 93 -12.00 19.04 6.74
N ARG A 94 -12.12 18.41 7.91
CA ARG A 94 -13.44 18.07 8.49
C ARG A 94 -14.27 19.30 8.84
N THR A 95 -13.65 20.46 8.98
CA THR A 95 -14.26 21.76 9.30
C THR A 95 -14.88 22.47 8.09
N VAL A 96 -14.53 22.06 6.87
CA VAL A 96 -14.99 22.71 5.63
C VAL A 96 -16.22 21.99 5.07
N GLU A 97 -17.05 22.73 4.32
CA GLU A 97 -18.19 22.16 3.61
C GLU A 97 -17.73 21.05 2.65
N ARG A 98 -18.41 19.91 2.73
CA ARG A 98 -18.12 18.70 1.95
C ARG A 98 -19.42 18.06 1.50
N VAL A 99 -19.36 17.34 0.39
CA VAL A 99 -20.50 16.60 -0.12
C VAL A 99 -20.48 15.20 0.49
N SER A 100 -21.52 14.85 1.24
CA SER A 100 -21.70 13.51 1.80
C SER A 100 -22.61 12.66 0.92
N CYS A 101 -22.56 11.33 1.11
CA CYS A 101 -23.46 10.42 0.40
C CYS A 101 -24.94 10.71 0.78
N PRO A 102 -25.84 10.94 -0.20
CA PRO A 102 -27.27 11.17 0.06
C PRO A 102 -27.94 10.01 0.81
N ASN A 103 -27.47 8.77 0.58
CA ASN A 103 -27.98 7.58 1.25
C ASN A 103 -27.46 7.40 2.69
N ARG A 104 -26.54 8.28 3.13
CA ARG A 104 -25.88 8.25 4.44
C ARG A 104 -25.27 6.87 4.75
N CYS A 105 -24.54 6.31 3.78
CA CYS A 105 -23.99 4.95 3.89
C CYS A 105 -22.83 4.84 4.90
N SER A 106 -22.01 5.87 5.03
CA SER A 106 -20.92 5.97 5.99
C SER A 106 -20.54 7.44 6.15
N ALA A 107 -20.13 7.84 7.36
CA ALA A 107 -19.58 9.17 7.61
C ALA A 107 -18.22 9.38 6.91
N ASP A 108 -17.55 8.29 6.57
CA ASP A 108 -16.21 8.29 5.99
C ASP A 108 -16.21 8.34 4.44
N VAL A 109 -17.39 8.40 3.81
CA VAL A 109 -17.52 8.60 2.37
C VAL A 109 -17.96 10.02 2.08
N VAL A 110 -17.00 10.82 1.59
CA VAL A 110 -17.20 12.23 1.28
C VAL A 110 -16.53 12.62 -0.03
N TRP A 111 -17.02 13.69 -0.65
CA TRP A 111 -16.41 14.33 -1.81
C TRP A 111 -16.16 15.80 -1.53
N CYS A 112 -15.10 16.30 -2.16
CA CYS A 112 -14.69 17.68 -1.97
C CYS A 112 -15.61 18.70 -2.69
N ASN A 113 -16.45 18.24 -3.62
CA ASN A 113 -17.49 19.00 -4.32
C ASN A 113 -18.42 18.02 -5.08
N SER A 114 -19.51 18.56 -5.64
CA SER A 114 -20.50 17.76 -6.40
C SER A 114 -19.91 17.14 -7.66
N SER A 115 -18.96 17.79 -8.33
CA SER A 115 -18.30 17.22 -9.52
C SER A 115 -17.54 15.94 -9.19
N CYS A 116 -16.83 15.91 -8.05
CA CYS A 116 -16.16 14.70 -7.58
C CYS A 116 -17.14 13.60 -7.18
N ARG A 117 -18.30 13.94 -6.60
CA ARG A 117 -19.35 12.96 -6.30
C ARG A 117 -19.89 12.34 -7.59
N GLU A 118 -20.14 13.18 -8.60
CA GLU A 118 -20.77 12.75 -9.84
C GLU A 118 -19.81 11.90 -10.68
N ALA A 119 -18.53 12.27 -10.72
CA ALA A 119 -17.48 11.49 -11.38
C ALA A 119 -17.27 10.11 -10.73
N ASP A 120 -17.54 9.98 -9.42
CA ASP A 120 -17.33 8.76 -8.65
C ASP A 120 -18.60 7.89 -8.51
N LYS A 121 -19.73 8.35 -9.07
CA LYS A 121 -21.05 7.76 -8.88
C LYS A 121 -21.08 6.26 -9.16
N ALA A 122 -20.57 5.81 -10.32
CA ALA A 122 -20.62 4.40 -10.72
C ALA A 122 -19.85 3.48 -9.76
N ARG A 123 -18.69 3.92 -9.25
CA ARG A 123 -17.91 3.16 -8.27
C ARG A 123 -18.62 3.15 -6.91
N HIS A 124 -19.08 4.32 -6.46
CA HIS A 124 -19.72 4.44 -5.16
C HIS A 124 -21.04 3.68 -5.06
N GLU A 125 -21.87 3.69 -6.10
CA GLU A 125 -23.13 2.96 -6.14
C GLU A 125 -22.95 1.46 -5.85
N PHE A 126 -21.84 0.87 -6.32
CA PHE A 126 -21.48 -0.52 -6.05
C PHE A 126 -21.22 -0.83 -4.57
N GLU A 127 -20.54 0.08 -3.84
CA GLU A 127 -20.18 -0.13 -2.42
C GLU A 127 -21.20 0.48 -1.43
N CYS A 128 -22.05 1.41 -1.87
CA CYS A 128 -22.92 2.22 -1.02
C CYS A 128 -23.87 1.37 -0.16
N THR A 129 -24.55 0.38 -0.76
CA THR A 129 -25.51 -0.47 -0.05
C THR A 129 -24.81 -1.34 0.99
N TRP A 130 -23.64 -1.89 0.67
CA TRP A 130 -22.83 -2.67 1.59
C TRP A 130 -22.40 -1.84 2.80
N LEU A 131 -21.89 -0.64 2.56
CA LEU A 131 -21.48 0.29 3.61
C LEU A 131 -22.64 0.60 4.56
N LYS A 132 -23.79 1.01 4.00
CA LYS A 132 -24.98 1.34 4.80
C LYS A 132 -25.45 0.18 5.67
N LYS A 133 -25.34 -1.06 5.15
CA LYS A 133 -25.86 -2.25 5.81
C LYS A 133 -24.92 -2.80 6.87
N PHE A 134 -23.61 -2.76 6.65
CA PHE A 134 -22.66 -3.54 7.46
C PHE A 134 -21.65 -2.70 8.24
N ALA A 135 -21.38 -1.45 7.84
CA ALA A 135 -20.26 -0.68 8.38
C ALA A 135 -20.32 -0.51 9.91
N SER A 136 -21.47 -0.14 10.49
CA SER A 136 -21.62 -0.01 11.94
C SER A 136 -21.57 -1.37 12.67
N SER A 137 -22.16 -2.41 12.07
CA SER A 137 -22.18 -3.76 12.66
C SER A 137 -20.79 -4.39 12.71
N ILE A 138 -19.97 -4.17 11.68
CA ILE A 138 -18.61 -4.71 11.64
C ILE A 138 -17.76 -4.02 12.69
N ARG A 139 -17.73 -2.68 12.72
CA ARG A 139 -16.99 -1.91 13.74
C ARG A 139 -17.32 -2.35 15.16
N SER A 140 -18.61 -2.41 15.49
CA SER A 140 -19.05 -2.79 16.84
C SER A 140 -18.69 -4.23 17.22
N LYS A 141 -18.65 -5.15 16.25
CA LYS A 141 -18.45 -6.58 16.52
C LYS A 141 -16.99 -7.03 16.42
N TRP A 142 -16.25 -6.48 15.46
CA TRP A 142 -14.93 -6.96 15.04
C TRP A 142 -13.84 -5.89 15.16
N GLY A 143 -14.22 -4.62 15.38
CA GLY A 143 -13.28 -3.51 15.49
C GLY A 143 -12.99 -2.81 14.16
N GLU A 144 -12.20 -1.75 14.24
CA GLU A 144 -11.87 -0.87 13.11
C GLU A 144 -10.93 -1.56 12.10
N TYR A 145 -9.97 -2.37 12.56
CA TYR A 145 -9.08 -3.13 11.67
C TYR A 145 -9.85 -4.00 10.67
N ASP A 146 -10.72 -4.90 11.17
CA ASP A 146 -11.52 -5.78 10.33
C ASP A 146 -12.49 -4.98 9.44
N TYR A 147 -13.01 -3.85 9.94
CA TYR A 147 -13.82 -2.95 9.10
C TYR A 147 -13.01 -2.35 7.95
N GLY A 148 -11.81 -1.84 8.21
CA GLY A 148 -10.91 -1.26 7.23
C GLY A 148 -10.52 -2.24 6.15
N MET A 149 -10.05 -3.44 6.53
CA MET A 149 -9.71 -4.51 5.59
C MET A 149 -10.91 -4.89 4.72
N LEU A 150 -12.08 -5.15 5.31
CA LEU A 150 -13.28 -5.50 4.54
C LEU A 150 -13.73 -4.36 3.61
N TRP A 151 -13.62 -3.11 4.05
CA TRP A 151 -13.96 -1.96 3.21
C TRP A 151 -12.98 -1.81 2.04
N LEU A 152 -11.69 -2.00 2.27
CA LEU A 152 -10.69 -1.96 1.19
C LEU A 152 -10.97 -3.04 0.14
N ILE A 153 -11.33 -4.26 0.57
CA ILE A 153 -11.75 -5.34 -0.34
C ILE A 153 -12.99 -4.95 -1.15
N VAL A 154 -14.02 -4.40 -0.50
CA VAL A 154 -15.24 -3.92 -1.18
C VAL A 154 -14.89 -2.84 -2.20
N ARG A 155 -13.97 -1.93 -1.86
CA ARG A 155 -13.54 -0.85 -2.75
C ARG A 155 -12.72 -1.36 -3.93
N ILE A 156 -11.87 -2.37 -3.73
CA ILE A 156 -11.18 -3.10 -4.82
C ILE A 156 -12.22 -3.71 -5.78
N LEU A 157 -13.27 -4.35 -5.26
CA LEU A 157 -14.34 -4.92 -6.08
C LEU A 157 -15.15 -3.85 -6.81
N ALA A 158 -15.38 -2.69 -6.19
CA ALA A 158 -16.03 -1.55 -6.82
C ALA A 158 -15.20 -0.97 -7.98
N SER A 159 -13.88 -0.81 -7.80
CA SER A 159 -12.97 -0.39 -8.87
C SER A 159 -12.96 -1.39 -10.03
N ARG A 160 -12.95 -2.70 -9.73
CA ARG A 160 -13.07 -3.77 -10.74
C ARG A 160 -14.38 -3.67 -11.53
N HIS A 161 -15.50 -3.42 -10.85
CA HIS A 161 -16.80 -3.30 -11.50
C HIS A 161 -16.81 -2.21 -12.57
N VAL A 162 -16.31 -1.02 -12.23
CA VAL A 162 -16.21 0.11 -13.17
C VAL A 162 -15.26 -0.22 -14.32
N GLN A 163 -14.10 -0.84 -14.05
CA GLN A 163 -13.15 -1.25 -15.08
C GLN A 163 -13.78 -2.24 -16.09
N VAL A 164 -14.55 -3.22 -15.61
CA VAL A 164 -15.23 -4.20 -16.48
C VAL A 164 -16.30 -3.53 -17.33
N GLN A 165 -17.06 -2.58 -16.78
CA GLN A 165 -18.05 -1.81 -17.54
C GLN A 165 -17.40 -0.98 -18.65
N GLN A 166 -16.31 -0.27 -18.34
CA GLN A 166 -15.55 0.52 -19.32
C GLN A 166 -15.03 -0.36 -20.46
N ASN A 167 -14.39 -1.50 -20.16
CA ASN A 167 -13.88 -2.42 -21.19
C ASN A 167 -15.00 -2.99 -22.08
N THR A 168 -16.19 -3.22 -21.51
CA THR A 168 -17.34 -3.71 -22.29
C THR A 168 -17.85 -2.63 -23.25
N MET A 169 -17.81 -1.36 -22.86
CA MET A 169 -18.19 -0.21 -23.69
C MET A 169 -17.14 0.13 -24.75
N SER A 170 -15.84 0.08 -24.42
CA SER A 170 -14.74 0.37 -25.35
C SER A 170 -14.56 -0.69 -26.45
N ASN A 171 -14.96 -1.94 -26.21
CA ASN A 171 -14.98 -2.96 -27.27
C ASN A 171 -16.02 -2.69 -28.37
N CYS A 172 -16.88 -1.68 -28.21
CA CYS A 172 -17.86 -1.23 -29.20
C CYS A 172 -17.34 -0.07 -30.08
N GLU A 173 -16.28 0.62 -29.68
CA GLU A 173 -15.74 1.81 -30.37
C GLU A 173 -14.23 1.66 -30.60
N ASP A 174 -13.90 1.33 -31.86
CA ASP A 174 -12.61 1.41 -32.55
C ASP A 174 -11.36 0.61 -32.12
N ARG A 175 -10.88 -0.15 -33.12
CA ARG A 175 -9.51 -0.63 -33.28
C ARG A 175 -8.72 0.45 -33.99
N LEU A 176 -7.91 1.24 -33.29
CA LEU A 176 -6.63 1.79 -33.81
C LEU A 176 -5.96 2.61 -32.70
N GLY A 177 -4.89 2.10 -32.11
CA GLY A 177 -4.07 2.84 -31.15
C GLY A 177 -2.80 2.09 -30.82
N GLN A 178 -1.65 2.66 -31.21
CA GLN A 178 -0.32 2.10 -30.98
C GLN A 178 -0.08 1.87 -29.47
N SER A 179 0.04 0.62 -29.09
CA SER A 179 0.43 0.19 -27.74
C SER A 179 1.93 0.44 -27.55
N THR A 180 2.28 1.45 -26.77
CA THR A 180 3.57 1.47 -26.07
C THR A 180 3.60 0.26 -25.14
N PHE A 181 4.56 -0.63 -25.34
CA PHE A 181 4.68 -1.85 -24.55
C PHE A 181 4.94 -1.51 -23.08
N ASN A 182 3.89 -1.55 -22.24
CA ASN A 182 4.03 -1.41 -20.80
C ASN A 182 4.33 -2.80 -20.19
N PRO A 183 5.54 -3.04 -19.65
CA PRO A 183 5.89 -4.34 -19.09
C PRO A 183 5.18 -4.63 -17.75
N PHE A 184 4.56 -3.62 -17.15
CA PHE A 184 3.86 -3.76 -15.88
C PHE A 184 2.39 -4.14 -16.09
N LYS A 185 1.93 -5.13 -15.33
CA LYS A 185 0.49 -5.44 -15.26
C LYS A 185 -0.26 -4.23 -14.70
N SER A 186 -1.45 -3.97 -15.21
CA SER A 186 -2.32 -2.89 -14.75
C SER A 186 -3.72 -3.38 -14.35
N GLY A 187 -4.44 -2.54 -13.61
CA GLY A 187 -5.83 -2.77 -13.19
C GLY A 187 -6.04 -4.09 -12.45
N TRP A 188 -7.19 -4.74 -12.67
CA TRP A 188 -7.55 -5.99 -12.00
C TRP A 188 -6.51 -7.11 -12.15
N ASN A 189 -5.87 -7.22 -13.32
CA ASN A 189 -4.84 -8.23 -13.57
C ASN A 189 -3.61 -8.04 -12.68
N ALA A 190 -3.26 -6.79 -12.36
CA ALA A 190 -2.18 -6.49 -11.43
C ALA A 190 -2.55 -6.90 -10.00
N ILE A 191 -3.74 -6.50 -9.54
CA ILE A 191 -4.25 -6.85 -8.21
C ILE A 191 -4.34 -8.37 -8.03
N TRP A 192 -4.83 -9.09 -9.05
CA TRP A 192 -4.90 -10.55 -9.00
C TRP A 192 -3.52 -11.22 -9.00
N SER A 193 -2.48 -10.51 -9.46
CA SER A 193 -1.10 -11.00 -9.47
C SER A 193 -0.32 -10.73 -8.19
N PHE A 194 -0.89 -10.01 -7.23
CA PHE A 194 -0.29 -9.74 -5.92
C PHE A 194 0.13 -11.04 -5.21
N CYS A 195 1.23 -10.99 -4.46
CA CYS A 195 1.66 -12.16 -3.69
C CYS A 195 0.68 -12.42 -2.54
N GLY A 196 0.62 -13.64 -2.03
CA GLY A 196 -0.26 -13.99 -0.91
C GLY A 196 -1.29 -15.05 -1.27
N SER A 197 -1.41 -16.03 -0.39
CA SER A 197 -2.35 -17.14 -0.48
C SER A 197 -2.75 -17.56 0.93
N GLN A 198 -3.72 -18.47 1.06
CA GLN A 198 -4.11 -18.98 2.38
C GLN A 198 -2.93 -19.67 3.11
N GLU A 199 -1.99 -20.26 2.38
CA GLU A 199 -0.80 -20.92 2.93
C GLU A 199 0.21 -19.92 3.51
N SER A 200 0.13 -18.65 3.09
CA SER A 200 0.95 -17.57 3.63
C SER A 200 0.53 -17.18 5.05
N TRP A 201 -0.67 -17.55 5.50
CA TRP A 201 -1.24 -17.04 6.74
C TRP A 201 -1.46 -18.13 7.78
N SER A 202 -1.53 -17.75 9.05
CA SER A 202 -1.84 -18.71 10.11
C SER A 202 -3.26 -19.29 9.93
N HIS A 203 -3.45 -20.55 10.33
CA HIS A 203 -4.76 -21.19 10.24
C HIS A 203 -5.88 -20.41 10.96
N SER A 204 -5.56 -19.73 12.07
CA SER A 204 -6.51 -18.89 12.79
C SER A 204 -6.95 -17.68 11.97
N GLN A 205 -6.00 -16.98 11.33
CA GLN A 205 -6.30 -15.85 10.43
C GLN A 205 -7.16 -16.29 9.24
N VAL A 206 -6.77 -17.36 8.54
CA VAL A 206 -7.54 -17.87 7.40
C VAL A 206 -8.96 -18.27 7.82
N ARG A 207 -9.12 -18.92 8.98
CA ARG A 207 -10.44 -19.29 9.51
C ARG A 207 -11.28 -18.06 9.85
N HIS A 208 -10.68 -17.04 10.46
CA HIS A 208 -11.33 -15.77 10.78
C HIS A 208 -11.81 -15.06 9.52
N TRP A 209 -10.93 -14.87 8.54
CA TRP A 209 -11.29 -14.25 7.26
C TRP A 209 -12.32 -15.05 6.48
N THR A 210 -12.25 -16.39 6.51
CA THR A 210 -13.29 -17.24 5.91
C THR A 210 -14.67 -16.96 6.50
N LEU A 211 -14.75 -16.75 7.82
CA LEU A 211 -16.00 -16.38 8.50
C LEU A 211 -16.48 -14.99 8.07
N LEU A 212 -15.58 -14.01 7.98
CA LEU A 212 -15.91 -12.65 7.53
C LEU A 212 -16.40 -12.65 6.07
N VAL A 213 -15.74 -13.38 5.17
CA VAL A 213 -16.14 -13.49 3.76
C VAL A 213 -17.56 -14.06 3.64
N LYS A 214 -17.84 -15.18 4.31
CA LYS A 214 -19.17 -15.81 4.28
C LYS A 214 -20.26 -14.87 4.78
N LYS A 215 -19.95 -14.04 5.77
CA LYS A 215 -20.92 -13.17 6.44
C LYS A 215 -21.13 -11.83 5.73
N TYR A 216 -20.07 -11.22 5.24
CA TYR A 216 -20.07 -9.82 4.79
C TYR A 216 -19.71 -9.63 3.32
N LEU A 217 -18.93 -10.53 2.71
CA LEU A 217 -18.42 -10.36 1.35
C LEU A 217 -18.93 -11.42 0.36
N GLY A 218 -20.03 -12.11 0.71
CA GLY A 218 -20.67 -13.03 -0.22
C GLY A 218 -21.35 -12.28 -1.37
N ASN A 219 -21.29 -12.85 -2.56
CA ASN A 219 -21.99 -12.31 -3.73
C ASN A 219 -23.49 -12.22 -3.45
N SER A 220 -24.03 -11.00 -3.47
CA SER A 220 -25.40 -10.72 -3.05
C SER A 220 -25.91 -9.44 -3.72
N PRO A 221 -27.22 -9.11 -3.64
CA PRO A 221 -27.73 -7.84 -4.14
C PRO A 221 -27.09 -6.60 -3.47
N SER A 222 -26.56 -6.76 -2.25
CA SER A 222 -25.85 -5.67 -1.54
C SER A 222 -24.40 -5.52 -1.99
N LEU A 223 -23.82 -6.53 -2.66
CA LEU A 223 -22.45 -6.54 -3.18
C LEU A 223 -22.35 -7.54 -4.36
N PRO A 224 -22.75 -7.15 -5.59
CA PRO A 224 -22.90 -8.07 -6.72
C PRO A 224 -21.58 -8.24 -7.51
N HIS A 225 -20.54 -8.78 -6.87
CA HIS A 225 -19.20 -8.89 -7.45
C HIS A 225 -18.96 -10.15 -8.32
N GLY A 226 -19.83 -11.16 -8.22
CA GLY A 226 -19.81 -12.38 -9.03
C GLY A 226 -18.66 -13.37 -8.76
N LEU A 227 -17.86 -13.17 -7.70
CA LEU A 227 -16.76 -14.08 -7.34
C LEU A 227 -17.21 -15.16 -6.35
N LYS A 228 -16.53 -16.31 -6.35
CA LYS A 228 -16.76 -17.36 -5.35
C LYS A 228 -16.17 -16.93 -4.00
N PRO A 229 -16.68 -17.45 -2.86
CA PRO A 229 -16.11 -17.12 -1.55
C PRO A 229 -14.60 -17.38 -1.43
N ASN A 230 -14.10 -18.46 -2.04
CA ASN A 230 -12.66 -18.77 -2.01
C ASN A 230 -11.82 -17.73 -2.77
N ASP A 231 -12.36 -17.14 -3.84
CA ASP A 231 -11.69 -16.09 -4.63
C ASP A 231 -11.62 -14.79 -3.83
N VAL A 232 -12.66 -14.47 -3.05
CA VAL A 232 -12.67 -13.30 -2.17
C VAL A 232 -11.72 -13.50 -0.98
N LEU A 233 -11.65 -14.71 -0.42
CA LEU A 233 -10.67 -15.03 0.62
C LEU A 233 -9.23 -14.93 0.09
N ALA A 234 -8.98 -15.40 -1.14
CA ALA A 234 -7.69 -15.22 -1.80
C ALA A 234 -7.37 -13.73 -2.00
N LEU A 235 -8.38 -12.90 -2.31
CA LEU A 235 -8.20 -11.46 -2.43
C LEU A 235 -7.80 -10.80 -1.09
N ILE A 236 -8.39 -11.21 0.04
CA ILE A 236 -7.93 -10.77 1.38
C ILE A 236 -6.48 -11.15 1.60
N CYS A 237 -6.11 -12.41 1.33
CA CYS A 237 -4.74 -12.88 1.52
C CYS A 237 -3.72 -12.08 0.69
N ARG A 238 -4.13 -11.60 -0.50
CA ARG A 238 -3.31 -10.76 -1.37
C ARG A 238 -3.27 -9.31 -0.89
N GLU A 239 -4.39 -8.75 -0.47
CA GLU A 239 -4.45 -7.38 0.04
C GLU A 239 -3.58 -7.23 1.28
N GLU A 240 -3.73 -8.12 2.27
CA GLU A 240 -2.96 -8.10 3.52
C GLU A 240 -1.44 -8.21 3.33
N ALA A 241 -0.99 -8.78 2.21
CA ALA A 241 0.43 -8.92 1.90
C ALA A 241 0.99 -7.75 1.06
N ASN A 242 0.15 -6.87 0.50
CA ASN A 242 0.56 -5.90 -0.53
C ASN A 242 -0.04 -4.49 -0.33
N SER A 243 -0.90 -4.27 0.67
CA SER A 243 -1.45 -2.96 0.94
C SER A 243 -0.43 -2.04 1.60
N PHE A 244 -0.59 -0.75 1.35
CA PHE A 244 0.25 0.31 1.87
C PHE A 244 -0.54 1.18 2.83
N GLY A 245 0.02 1.41 4.00
CA GLY A 245 -0.38 2.53 4.85
C GLY A 245 0.14 3.84 4.28
N LEU A 246 -0.70 4.88 4.33
CA LEU A 246 -0.34 6.22 3.89
C LEU A 246 0.06 7.06 5.09
N TYR A 247 1.28 7.59 5.07
CA TYR A 247 1.89 8.36 6.17
C TYR A 247 2.34 9.75 5.71
N PRO A 248 2.29 10.78 6.58
CA PRO A 248 2.65 12.15 6.20
C PRO A 248 4.10 12.31 5.72
N ARG A 249 5.03 11.53 6.28
CA ARG A 249 6.46 11.56 5.93
C ARG A 249 6.91 10.28 5.24
N GLU A 250 8.12 10.35 4.70
CA GLU A 250 8.79 9.31 3.96
C GLU A 250 9.09 8.09 4.84
N THR A 251 8.88 6.90 4.30
CA THR A 251 9.32 5.62 4.88
C THR A 251 10.55 5.12 4.15
N GLY A 252 11.48 4.50 4.88
CA GLY A 252 12.72 3.93 4.33
C GLY A 252 13.93 4.87 4.39
N VAL A 253 13.88 5.95 5.16
CA VAL A 253 15.05 6.81 5.38
C VAL A 253 16.15 6.00 6.07
N PHE A 254 17.29 5.84 5.40
CA PHE A 254 18.43 5.07 5.91
C PHE A 254 19.77 5.66 5.42
N PRO A 255 20.81 5.82 6.28
CA PRO A 255 20.84 5.53 7.72
C PRO A 255 19.79 6.32 8.51
N CYS A 256 19.32 5.75 9.64
CA CYS A 256 18.34 6.44 10.48
C CYS A 256 18.98 7.74 11.02
N PRO A 257 18.30 8.89 10.91
CA PRO A 257 18.84 10.16 11.39
C PRO A 257 18.99 10.17 12.92
N ASP A 258 20.02 10.86 13.43
CA ASP A 258 20.31 10.96 14.88
C ASP A 258 19.12 11.50 15.68
N ARG A 259 18.37 12.44 15.08
CA ARG A 259 17.10 12.91 15.61
C ARG A 259 15.99 12.09 14.99
N LEU A 260 15.39 11.23 15.81
CA LEU A 260 14.20 10.47 15.43
C LEU A 260 13.06 11.47 15.19
N VAL A 261 12.70 11.60 13.91
CA VAL A 261 11.53 12.37 13.48
C VAL A 261 10.42 11.37 13.22
N ASP A 262 9.35 11.46 14.00
CA ASP A 262 8.17 10.63 13.80
C ASP A 262 7.59 10.83 12.39
N ARG A 263 7.35 9.73 11.67
CA ARG A 263 6.74 9.75 10.33
C ARG A 263 5.28 10.19 10.34
N GLY A 264 4.67 10.23 11.52
CA GLY A 264 3.28 10.60 11.76
C GLY A 264 2.34 9.40 11.66
N GLU A 265 1.10 9.63 12.07
CA GLU A 265 0.05 8.61 12.07
C GLU A 265 -0.44 8.28 10.65
N GLN A 266 -0.92 7.05 10.49
CA GLN A 266 -1.50 6.59 9.24
C GLN A 266 -2.79 7.37 8.95
N PHE A 267 -2.95 7.89 7.73
CA PHE A 267 -4.15 8.63 7.33
C PHE A 267 -4.97 7.94 6.21
N GLY A 268 -4.50 6.79 5.73
CA GLY A 268 -5.20 5.98 4.73
C GLY A 268 -4.56 4.63 4.49
N ALA A 269 -5.25 3.76 3.76
CA ALA A 269 -4.75 2.45 3.34
C ALA A 269 -5.18 2.15 1.90
N GLY A 270 -4.25 1.72 1.06
CA GLY A 270 -4.52 1.48 -0.35
C GLY A 270 -3.64 0.42 -1.00
N VAL A 271 -4.04 -0.04 -2.17
CA VAL A 271 -3.30 -1.01 -2.99
C VAL A 271 -2.81 -0.38 -4.28
N TYR A 272 -1.54 -0.62 -4.59
CA TYR A 272 -0.80 0.05 -5.66
C TYR A 272 -0.22 -0.98 -6.63
N PRO A 273 -0.73 -1.09 -7.87
CA PRO A 273 -0.37 -2.15 -8.82
C PRO A 273 1.13 -2.37 -9.04
N THR A 274 1.87 -1.29 -9.20
CA THR A 274 3.30 -1.29 -9.53
C THR A 274 4.15 -1.16 -8.27
N ALA A 275 3.75 -0.32 -7.31
CA ALA A 275 4.52 -0.11 -6.08
C ALA A 275 4.64 -1.39 -5.24
N ALA A 276 3.61 -2.25 -5.25
CA ALA A 276 3.60 -3.54 -4.54
C ALA A 276 4.61 -4.57 -5.08
N ILE A 277 5.32 -4.29 -6.18
CA ILE A 277 6.38 -5.15 -6.73
C ILE A 277 7.71 -4.93 -5.99
N ALA A 278 7.90 -3.78 -5.34
CA ALA A 278 9.15 -3.46 -4.64
C ALA A 278 9.33 -4.35 -3.41
N ASN A 279 10.43 -5.09 -3.35
CA ASN A 279 10.76 -5.92 -2.20
C ASN A 279 11.30 -5.11 -1.03
N HIS A 280 11.37 -5.76 0.12
CA HIS A 280 11.90 -5.18 1.35
C HIS A 280 13.43 -5.22 1.43
N SER A 281 14.02 -4.16 1.98
CA SER A 281 15.35 -4.16 2.60
C SER A 281 15.36 -3.31 3.88
N CYS A 282 16.12 -3.73 4.90
CA CYS A 282 16.36 -2.92 6.11
C CYS A 282 17.42 -1.82 5.90
N CYS A 283 18.06 -1.81 4.73
CA CYS A 283 18.96 -0.77 4.23
C CYS A 283 18.54 -0.37 2.80
N PRO A 284 17.31 0.15 2.62
CA PRO A 284 16.72 0.36 1.31
C PRO A 284 17.49 1.39 0.47
N ASN A 285 17.34 1.30 -0.85
CA ASN A 285 17.82 2.29 -1.83
C ASN A 285 16.67 3.15 -2.39
N ILE A 286 15.44 2.97 -1.87
CA ILE A 286 14.27 3.80 -2.19
C ILE A 286 13.61 4.29 -0.89
N ILE A 287 13.27 5.58 -0.86
CA ILE A 287 12.29 6.14 0.07
C ILE A 287 10.95 6.27 -0.63
N HIS A 288 9.86 6.12 0.13
CA HIS A 288 8.52 6.25 -0.42
C HIS A 288 7.56 7.02 0.48
N LYS A 289 6.59 7.69 -0.14
CA LYS A 289 5.42 8.24 0.52
C LYS A 289 4.29 8.53 -0.46
N PRO A 290 3.03 8.64 0.01
CA PRO A 290 1.96 9.21 -0.80
C PRO A 290 2.17 10.71 -1.06
N ASP A 291 1.77 11.19 -2.24
CA ASP A 291 1.54 12.61 -2.49
C ASP A 291 0.19 13.10 -1.93
N ASP A 292 -0.19 14.35 -2.20
CA ASP A 292 -1.45 14.96 -1.75
C ASP A 292 -2.70 14.24 -2.31
N GLN A 293 -2.59 13.71 -3.52
CA GLN A 293 -3.57 12.88 -4.20
C GLN A 293 -3.50 11.40 -3.77
N GLY A 294 -2.55 11.00 -2.93
CA GLY A 294 -2.41 9.63 -2.43
C GLY A 294 -1.85 8.67 -3.48
N ARG A 295 -1.18 9.17 -4.51
CA ARG A 295 -0.34 8.36 -5.41
C ARG A 295 0.94 8.01 -4.66
N MET A 296 1.38 6.76 -4.75
CA MET A 296 2.61 6.31 -4.09
C MET A 296 3.82 6.78 -4.90
N VAL A 297 4.69 7.56 -4.27
CA VAL A 297 5.89 8.14 -4.89
C VAL A 297 7.13 7.42 -4.38
N PHE A 298 7.96 6.91 -5.30
CA PHE A 298 9.27 6.33 -5.00
C PHE A 298 10.39 7.23 -5.50
N ILE A 299 11.35 7.51 -4.63
CA ILE A 299 12.55 8.30 -4.94
C ILE A 299 13.78 7.51 -4.52
N ALA A 300 14.81 7.49 -5.38
CA ALA A 300 16.08 6.87 -5.08
C ALA A 300 16.74 7.56 -3.86
N SER A 301 17.01 6.81 -2.79
CA SER A 301 17.66 7.32 -1.59
C SER A 301 19.19 7.25 -1.65
N LYS A 302 19.72 6.49 -2.63
CA LYS A 302 21.12 6.26 -2.95
C LYS A 302 21.28 6.14 -4.46
N ASP A 303 22.51 6.18 -4.95
CA ASP A 303 22.79 5.77 -6.33
C ASP A 303 22.49 4.27 -6.48
N ILE A 304 21.86 3.89 -7.59
CA ILE A 304 21.43 2.51 -7.88
C ILE A 304 22.15 2.06 -9.15
N ALA A 305 22.91 0.97 -9.06
CA ALA A 305 23.68 0.45 -10.19
C ALA A 305 22.80 -0.31 -11.21
N PRO A 306 23.21 -0.40 -12.49
CA PRO A 306 22.53 -1.24 -13.47
C PRO A 306 22.36 -2.68 -12.98
N GLY A 307 21.14 -3.18 -13.07
CA GLY A 307 20.75 -4.50 -12.62
C GLY A 307 20.52 -4.61 -11.11
N GLU A 308 20.79 -3.59 -10.30
CA GLU A 308 20.54 -3.63 -8.86
C GLU A 308 19.03 -3.67 -8.55
N GLU A 309 18.67 -4.40 -7.48
CA GLU A 309 17.29 -4.48 -7.00
C GLU A 309 16.87 -3.19 -6.30
N CYS A 310 15.70 -2.68 -6.68
CA CYS A 310 15.04 -1.53 -6.09
C CYS A 310 14.20 -1.98 -4.90
N CYS A 311 14.66 -1.65 -3.69
CA CYS A 311 14.05 -2.09 -2.44
C CYS A 311 13.55 -0.90 -1.62
N ILE A 312 12.35 -1.05 -1.05
CA ILE A 312 11.76 -0.16 -0.04
C ILE A 312 11.91 -0.77 1.36
N SER A 313 11.66 0.01 2.41
CA SER A 313 11.35 -0.57 3.72
C SER A 313 9.85 -0.82 3.84
N TYR A 314 9.42 -1.92 4.46
CA TYR A 314 7.97 -2.20 4.66
C TYR A 314 7.43 -1.58 5.95
N PHE A 315 8.32 -1.05 6.78
CA PHE A 315 8.02 -0.48 8.07
C PHE A 315 8.95 0.69 8.37
N ASP A 316 8.62 1.42 9.43
CA ASP A 316 9.42 2.55 9.91
C ASP A 316 10.71 2.07 10.58
N LEU A 317 11.85 2.30 9.94
CA LEU A 317 13.16 1.92 10.47
C LEU A 317 13.53 2.67 11.77
N THR A 318 12.82 3.76 12.10
CA THR A 318 13.00 4.48 13.37
C THR A 318 12.28 3.78 14.54
N ARG A 319 11.24 2.99 14.26
CA ARG A 319 10.48 2.22 15.26
C ARG A 319 10.98 0.79 15.40
N PHE A 320 11.58 0.23 14.35
CA PHE A 320 12.11 -1.13 14.32
C PHE A 320 13.62 -1.10 14.15
N VAL A 321 14.33 -0.79 15.24
CA VAL A 321 15.79 -0.62 15.23
C VAL A 321 16.51 -1.95 15.35
N ASP A 322 16.09 -2.83 16.26
CA ASP A 322 16.78 -4.09 16.57
C ASP A 322 16.57 -5.18 15.51
N LEU A 323 17.62 -5.93 15.17
CA LEU A 323 17.57 -7.02 14.18
C LEU A 323 16.45 -8.04 14.48
N LYS A 324 16.37 -8.49 15.73
CA LYS A 324 15.37 -9.47 16.18
C LYS A 324 13.95 -8.95 15.94
N ILE A 325 13.69 -7.71 16.36
CA ILE A 325 12.38 -7.05 16.24
C ILE A 325 12.00 -6.84 14.77
N ARG A 326 12.94 -6.43 13.91
CA ARG A 326 12.70 -6.32 12.45
C ARG A 326 12.30 -7.67 11.85
N ARG A 327 13.02 -8.75 12.18
CA ARG A 327 12.76 -10.10 11.65
C ARG A 327 11.46 -10.69 12.18
N GLU A 328 11.16 -10.52 13.45
CA GLU A 328 9.89 -10.95 14.03
C GLU A 328 8.71 -10.24 13.37
N HIS A 329 8.81 -8.93 13.14
CA HIS A 329 7.78 -8.17 12.44
C HIS A 329 7.59 -8.62 11.00
N LEU A 330 8.68 -8.85 10.25
CA LEU A 330 8.62 -9.37 8.89
C LEU A 330 8.07 -10.79 8.84
N GLN A 331 8.45 -11.66 9.77
CA GLN A 331 7.93 -13.03 9.84
C GLN A 331 6.44 -13.04 10.19
N ALA A 332 5.99 -12.15 11.06
CA ALA A 332 4.59 -12.04 11.48
C ALA A 332 3.70 -11.48 10.37
N SER A 333 4.15 -10.44 9.66
CA SER A 333 3.32 -9.65 8.75
C SER A 333 3.52 -10.03 7.27
N PHE A 334 4.73 -10.46 6.90
CA PHE A 334 5.14 -10.70 5.50
C PHE A 334 5.74 -12.09 5.26
N ARG A 335 5.95 -12.89 6.32
CA ARG A 335 6.23 -14.33 6.28
C ARG A 335 7.56 -14.71 5.62
N PHE A 336 8.56 -13.84 5.73
CA PHE A 336 9.91 -14.13 5.26
C PHE A 336 10.97 -13.66 6.27
N LEU A 337 12.15 -14.26 6.17
CA LEU A 337 13.34 -13.86 6.92
C LEU A 337 14.18 -12.89 6.08
N CYS A 338 14.37 -11.65 6.55
CA CYS A 338 15.20 -10.68 5.85
C CYS A 338 16.68 -11.02 5.93
N LYS A 339 17.30 -11.14 4.75
CA LYS A 339 18.73 -11.39 4.51
C LYS A 339 19.40 -10.24 3.75
N CYS A 340 18.92 -9.00 3.94
CA CYS A 340 19.61 -7.83 3.37
C CYS A 340 20.98 -7.62 4.05
N GLU A 341 21.85 -6.84 3.41
CA GLU A 341 23.22 -6.56 3.89
C GLU A 341 23.26 -6.14 5.36
N ARG A 342 22.41 -5.18 5.76
CA ARG A 342 22.29 -4.75 7.16
C ARG A 342 21.92 -5.87 8.13
N CYS A 343 20.96 -6.72 7.74
CA CYS A 343 20.54 -7.82 8.61
C CYS A 343 21.65 -8.86 8.77
N ILE A 344 22.40 -9.15 7.71
CA ILE A 344 23.53 -10.08 7.74
C ILE A 344 24.66 -9.49 8.59
N SER A 345 24.98 -8.20 8.44
CA SER A 345 26.05 -7.56 9.23
C SER A 345 25.75 -7.47 10.73
N GLU A 346 24.47 -7.44 11.10
CA GLU A 346 24.02 -7.40 12.50
C GLU A 346 23.79 -8.80 13.10
N GLU A 347 23.93 -9.88 12.32
CA GLU A 347 23.78 -11.24 12.85
C GLU A 347 24.90 -11.57 13.83
N PRO A 348 24.57 -12.08 15.04
CA PRO A 348 25.59 -12.56 15.94
C PRO A 348 26.33 -13.75 15.30
N PRO A 349 27.64 -13.90 15.55
CA PRO A 349 28.38 -15.09 15.13
C PRO A 349 27.67 -16.36 15.65
N ALA A 350 27.60 -17.41 14.83
CA ALA A 350 27.08 -18.68 15.29
C ALA A 350 27.88 -19.15 16.52
N GLU A 351 27.20 -19.36 17.65
CA GLU A 351 27.81 -20.03 18.79
C GLU A 351 28.29 -21.40 18.30
N LYS A 352 29.60 -21.65 18.41
CA LYS A 352 30.12 -23.02 18.29
C LYS A 352 29.48 -23.79 19.45
N LEU A 353 28.49 -24.62 19.15
CA LEU A 353 28.12 -25.70 20.06
C LEU A 353 29.36 -26.59 20.20
N GLU A 354 30.12 -26.40 21.27
CA GLU A 354 31.14 -27.35 21.70
C GLU A 354 30.42 -28.62 22.16
N TRP A 355 30.23 -29.56 21.23
CA TRP A 355 29.69 -30.88 21.49
C TRP A 355 30.68 -31.79 22.27
N ASP A 356 31.89 -31.29 22.57
CA ASP A 356 33.00 -32.09 23.10
C ASP A 356 33.06 -32.18 24.64
N ALA A 357 32.03 -31.69 25.36
CA ALA A 357 32.00 -31.68 26.82
C ALA A 357 30.96 -32.63 27.44
N PHE A 358 30.61 -33.73 26.77
CA PHE A 358 30.01 -34.87 27.47
C PHE A 358 31.13 -35.71 28.09
N PRO A 359 31.21 -35.86 29.43
CA PRO A 359 32.15 -36.79 30.04
C PRO A 359 31.86 -38.20 29.50
N SER A 360 32.89 -38.90 29.03
CA SER A 360 32.72 -40.29 28.60
C SER A 360 32.25 -41.12 29.79
N THR A 361 31.37 -42.09 29.53
CA THR A 361 30.82 -43.03 30.51
C THR A 361 31.84 -44.10 30.95
N ASP A 362 33.13 -43.76 31.01
CA ASP A 362 34.16 -44.67 31.53
C ASP A 362 34.50 -44.41 33.01
N ASP A 363 33.84 -43.44 33.66
CA ASP A 363 33.94 -43.18 35.10
C ASP A 363 32.69 -43.64 35.89
N PHE A 364 32.22 -44.87 35.67
CA PHE A 364 31.27 -45.54 36.57
C PHE A 364 31.62 -47.01 36.84
#